data_AF-A0A1X7U1M0-F1
#
_entry.id   AF-A0A1X7U1M0-F1
#
_cell.length_a   1.000
_cell.length_b   1.000
_cell.length_c   1.000
_cell.angle_alpha   90.00
_cell.angle_beta   90.00
_cell.angle_gamma   90.00
#
_symmetry.space_group_name_H-M   'P 1'
#
loop_
_entity.id
_entity.type
_entity.pdbx_description
1 polymer ?
#
loop_
_entity_poly.entity_id
_entity_poly.type
_entity_poly.pdbx_seq_one_letter_code
_entity_poly.pdbx_strand_id
1 'polypeptide(L)'
;MYTNEADVITNLDDIYNIGTFVQITEFQEFNNRMRLIIQGHRLVRHGVRHFLVHTYMYIESLAQIIEAGKRVIDDPTHLADFGAALTSGESHQIQAVLECPDIPERLILALELPKKELAIVTLQKKLGKEVEEKFAKMQRKYNFITRGTENNKERTRNISNGV
;
A
#
# COMPACT_ATOMS: atom_id res chain seq x y z
N MET A 1 -12.23 1.44 5.24
CA MET A 1 -11.95 0.14 4.58
C MET A 1 -12.57 0.20 3.21
N TYR A 2 -11.76 0.47 2.19
CA TYR A 2 -12.21 0.49 0.80
C TYR A 2 -12.35 -0.96 0.34
N THR A 3 -13.58 -1.49 0.34
CA THR A 3 -13.89 -2.67 -0.46
C THR A 3 -13.85 -2.22 -1.91
N ASN A 4 -12.82 -2.63 -2.65
CA ASN A 4 -12.77 -2.42 -4.08
C ASN A 4 -13.91 -3.25 -4.70
N GLU A 5 -14.83 -2.64 -5.42
CA GLU A 5 -15.97 -3.35 -6.05
C GLU A 5 -15.48 -4.44 -7.01
N ALA A 6 -14.25 -4.32 -7.53
CA ALA A 6 -13.58 -5.29 -8.38
C ALA A 6 -13.26 -6.63 -7.70
N ASP A 7 -13.33 -6.71 -6.37
CA ASP A 7 -13.08 -7.95 -5.61
C ASP A 7 -14.36 -8.71 -5.25
N VAL A 8 -15.54 -8.17 -5.59
CA VAL A 8 -16.81 -8.89 -5.43
C VAL A 8 -16.95 -9.88 -6.58
N ILE A 9 -16.94 -11.18 -6.24
CA ILE A 9 -17.21 -12.25 -7.20
C ILE A 9 -18.71 -12.32 -7.45
N THR A 10 -19.12 -12.26 -8.72
CA THR A 10 -20.54 -12.40 -9.10
C THR A 10 -20.83 -13.66 -9.90
N ASN A 11 -19.81 -14.24 -10.53
CA ASN A 11 -19.90 -15.50 -11.25
C ASN A 11 -18.81 -16.50 -10.78
N LEU A 12 -19.10 -17.80 -10.88
CA LEU A 12 -18.12 -18.86 -10.62
C LEU A 12 -16.95 -18.80 -11.60
N ASP A 13 -17.14 -18.28 -12.81
CA ASP A 13 -16.06 -18.11 -13.79
C ASP A 13 -15.01 -17.07 -13.36
N ASP A 14 -15.35 -16.18 -12.42
CA ASP A 14 -14.43 -15.17 -11.89
C ASP A 14 -13.52 -15.74 -10.77
N ILE A 15 -13.67 -17.03 -10.46
CA ILE A 15 -12.90 -17.73 -9.43
C ILE A 15 -11.58 -18.24 -10.01
N TYR A 16 -10.49 -18.00 -9.29
CA TYR A 16 -9.18 -18.51 -9.68
C TYR A 16 -9.07 -20.04 -9.53
N ASN A 17 -8.23 -20.63 -10.38
CA ASN A 17 -8.00 -22.07 -10.37
C ASN A 17 -7.16 -22.55 -9.20
N ILE A 18 -6.49 -21.64 -8.49
CA ILE A 18 -5.69 -21.95 -7.29
C ILE A 18 -6.15 -21.03 -6.17
N GLY A 19 -6.40 -21.62 -5.00
CA GLY A 19 -6.62 -20.83 -3.79
C GLY A 19 -6.07 -21.54 -2.56
N THR A 20 -6.42 -21.02 -1.40
CA THR A 20 -5.86 -21.47 -0.12
C THR A 20 -6.92 -22.19 0.69
N PHE A 21 -6.58 -23.39 1.19
CA PHE A 21 -7.35 -24.06 2.22
C PHE A 21 -7.19 -23.27 3.52
N VAL A 22 -8.30 -22.77 4.04
CA VAL A 22 -8.34 -21.92 5.23
C VAL A 22 -9.16 -22.57 6.34
N GLN A 23 -8.74 -22.37 7.58
CA GLN A 23 -9.51 -22.67 8.77
C GLN A 23 -10.12 -21.36 9.30
N ILE A 24 -11.39 -21.38 9.66
CA ILE A 24 -12.02 -20.26 10.36
C ILE A 24 -11.59 -20.33 11.83
N THR A 25 -10.89 -19.30 12.28
CA THR A 25 -10.36 -19.22 13.64
C THR A 25 -11.31 -18.45 14.56
N GLU A 26 -11.93 -17.39 14.05
CA GLU A 26 -12.87 -16.59 14.82
C GLU A 26 -13.97 -16.00 13.94
N PHE A 27 -15.13 -15.79 14.54
CA PHE A 27 -16.31 -15.21 13.94
C PHE A 27 -16.83 -14.06 14.79
N GLN A 28 -17.04 -12.89 14.19
CA GLN A 28 -17.58 -11.71 14.86
C GLN A 28 -18.70 -11.09 14.03
N GLU A 29 -19.86 -10.85 14.66
CA GLU A 29 -20.99 -10.18 14.03
C GLU A 29 -21.06 -8.70 14.46
N PHE A 30 -21.12 -7.80 13.50
CA PHE A 30 -21.26 -6.36 13.73
C PHE A 30 -22.27 -5.74 12.77
N ASN A 31 -23.35 -5.15 13.30
CA ASN A 31 -24.29 -4.32 12.55
C ASN A 31 -24.67 -4.91 11.17
N ASN A 32 -25.15 -6.16 11.17
CA ASN A 32 -25.58 -6.88 9.97
C ASN A 32 -24.45 -7.18 8.97
N ARG A 33 -23.20 -7.22 9.44
CA ARG A 33 -22.01 -7.69 8.71
C ARG A 33 -21.30 -8.75 9.53
N MET A 34 -20.89 -9.83 8.87
CA MET A 34 -20.07 -10.87 9.49
C MET A 34 -18.60 -10.65 9.16
N ARG A 35 -17.74 -10.67 10.18
CA ARG A 35 -16.29 -10.69 10.03
C ARG A 35 -15.80 -12.09 10.39
N LEU A 36 -15.13 -12.72 9.44
CA LEU A 36 -14.46 -14.00 9.62
C LEU A 36 -12.96 -13.74 9.73
N ILE A 37 -12.34 -14.33 10.75
CA ILE A 37 -10.90 -14.40 10.88
C ILE A 37 -10.49 -15.81 10.46
N ILE A 38 -9.59 -15.89 9.49
CA ILE A 38 -9.21 -17.14 8.83
C ILE A 38 -7.70 -17.35 8.88
N GLN A 39 -7.27 -18.60 8.99
CA GLN A 39 -5.87 -19.02 8.93
C GLN A 39 -5.65 -19.92 7.72
N GLY A 40 -4.74 -19.52 6.82
CA GLY A 40 -4.34 -20.33 5.67
C GLY A 40 -3.44 -21.49 6.06
N HIS A 41 -3.67 -22.66 5.46
CA HIS A 41 -2.92 -23.90 5.74
C HIS A 41 -2.13 -24.40 4.53
N ARG A 42 -2.75 -24.52 3.36
CA ARG A 42 -2.10 -25.05 2.14
C ARG A 42 -2.81 -24.61 0.87
N LEU A 43 -2.13 -24.67 -0.26
CA LEU A 43 -2.74 -24.43 -1.58
C LEU A 43 -3.63 -25.60 -2.02
N VAL A 44 -4.73 -25.28 -2.70
CA VAL A 44 -5.65 -26.25 -3.31
C VAL A 44 -5.96 -25.84 -4.75
N ARG A 45 -6.05 -26.84 -5.63
CA ARG A 45 -6.57 -26.65 -6.99
C ARG A 45 -8.09 -26.57 -6.92
N HIS A 46 -8.64 -25.49 -7.49
CA HIS A 46 -9.97 -24.88 -7.33
C HIS A 46 -10.13 -24.16 -5.99
N GLY A 47 -9.98 -22.84 -6.00
CA GLY A 47 -10.17 -22.03 -4.80
C GLY A 47 -10.90 -20.73 -5.12
N VAL A 48 -12.02 -20.49 -4.43
CA VAL A 48 -12.78 -19.24 -4.47
C VAL A 48 -11.82 -18.06 -4.29
N ARG A 49 -11.91 -17.03 -5.15
CA ARG A 49 -11.10 -15.80 -5.12
C ARG A 49 -11.26 -15.11 -3.76
N HIS A 50 -10.50 -15.56 -2.78
CA HIS A 50 -10.63 -15.07 -1.42
C HIS A 50 -9.89 -13.76 -1.29
N PHE A 51 -10.58 -12.82 -0.65
CA PHE A 51 -10.09 -11.54 -0.20
C PHE A 51 -8.85 -11.80 0.69
N LEU A 52 -7.65 -11.62 0.15
CA LEU A 52 -6.37 -11.60 0.88
C LEU A 52 -6.25 -10.37 1.80
N VAL A 53 -7.37 -9.72 2.15
CA VAL A 53 -7.39 -8.58 3.08
C VAL A 53 -7.35 -9.06 4.54
N HIS A 54 -7.26 -10.37 4.80
CA HIS A 54 -6.98 -10.89 6.14
C HIS A 54 -5.67 -11.69 6.24
N THR A 55 -4.73 -11.45 5.34
CA THR A 55 -3.29 -11.63 5.65
C THR A 55 -2.79 -10.56 6.64
N TYR A 56 -3.68 -9.67 7.12
CA TYR A 56 -3.42 -8.74 8.21
C TYR A 56 -3.27 -9.40 9.60
N MET A 57 -3.77 -10.62 9.80
CA MET A 57 -3.48 -11.37 11.04
C MET A 57 -2.20 -12.21 10.94
N TYR A 58 -1.59 -12.26 9.76
CA TYR A 58 -0.26 -12.84 9.60
C TYR A 58 0.80 -11.89 10.17
N ILE A 59 0.64 -10.56 10.04
CA ILE A 59 1.64 -9.57 10.52
C ILE A 59 1.91 -9.67 12.04
N GLU A 60 0.87 -9.75 12.88
CA GLU A 60 1.07 -9.88 14.34
C GLU A 60 1.67 -11.25 14.71
N SER A 61 1.20 -12.33 14.06
CA SER A 61 1.79 -13.66 14.25
C SER A 61 3.23 -13.75 13.74
N LEU A 62 3.58 -12.98 12.71
CA LEU A 62 4.91 -12.93 12.11
C LEU A 62 5.88 -12.07 12.89
N ALA A 63 5.43 -10.96 13.49
CA ALA A 63 6.22 -10.21 14.46
C ALA A 63 6.67 -11.14 15.59
N GLN A 64 5.75 -11.99 16.10
CA GLN A 64 6.07 -13.02 17.08
C GLN A 64 7.00 -14.12 16.54
N ILE A 65 6.89 -14.54 15.27
CA ILE A 65 7.78 -15.53 14.65
C ILE A 65 9.21 -14.97 14.45
N ILE A 66 9.31 -13.70 14.06
CA ILE A 66 10.57 -12.95 13.94
C ILE A 66 11.19 -12.75 15.33
N GLU A 67 10.39 -12.38 16.32
CA GLU A 67 10.80 -12.20 17.72
C GLU A 67 11.18 -13.54 18.39
N ALA A 68 10.54 -14.65 17.99
CA ALA A 68 10.87 -16.01 18.41
C ALA A 68 12.08 -16.62 17.67
N GLY A 69 12.74 -15.87 16.78
CA GLY A 69 13.97 -16.30 16.11
C GLY A 69 13.82 -17.44 15.11
N LYS A 70 12.58 -17.81 14.72
CA LYS A 70 12.36 -18.74 13.60
C LYS A 70 12.66 -17.98 12.31
N ARG A 71 13.65 -18.47 11.56
CA ARG A 71 14.04 -17.88 10.28
C ARG A 71 12.91 -18.12 9.27
N VAL A 72 12.04 -17.13 9.08
CA VAL A 72 11.05 -17.07 7.98
C VAL A 72 11.73 -17.24 6.61
N ILE A 73 13.06 -17.08 6.57
CA ILE A 73 13.96 -17.21 5.43
C ILE A 73 14.27 -18.67 5.05
N ASP A 74 14.01 -19.65 5.92
CA ASP A 74 14.40 -21.05 5.67
C ASP A 74 13.48 -21.75 4.65
N ASP A 75 12.26 -21.23 4.44
CA ASP A 75 11.36 -21.71 3.39
C ASP A 75 11.11 -20.60 2.36
N PRO A 76 11.61 -20.74 1.12
CA PRO A 76 11.45 -19.74 0.08
C PRO A 76 9.98 -19.53 -0.34
N THR A 77 9.12 -20.54 -0.13
CA THR A 77 7.67 -20.42 -0.39
C THR A 77 7.02 -19.47 0.60
N HIS A 78 7.31 -19.64 1.89
CA HIS A 78 6.81 -18.75 2.93
C HIS A 78 7.37 -17.33 2.79
N LEU A 79 8.63 -17.19 2.35
CA LEU A 79 9.22 -15.88 2.08
C LEU A 79 8.52 -15.14 0.93
N ALA A 80 8.15 -15.86 -0.14
CA ALA A 80 7.39 -15.29 -1.25
C ALA A 80 5.97 -14.87 -0.82
N ASP A 81 5.27 -15.73 -0.09
CA ASP A 81 3.93 -15.43 0.44
C ASP A 81 3.97 -14.26 1.43
N PHE A 82 5.04 -14.15 2.23
CA PHE A 82 5.27 -13.00 3.10
C PHE A 82 5.46 -11.70 2.31
N GLY A 83 6.28 -11.71 1.25
CA GLY A 83 6.47 -10.55 0.39
C GLY A 83 5.18 -10.10 -0.29
N ALA A 84 4.37 -11.06 -0.75
CA ALA A 84 3.06 -10.81 -1.35
C ALA A 84 2.00 -10.33 -0.34
N ALA A 85 2.10 -10.76 0.93
CA ALA A 85 1.20 -10.35 2.00
C ALA A 85 1.42 -8.90 2.47
N LEU A 86 2.64 -8.39 2.36
CA LEU A 86 3.01 -7.05 2.81
C LEU A 86 2.74 -5.96 1.77
N THR A 87 2.35 -6.31 0.56
CA THR A 87 2.08 -5.36 -0.52
C THR A 87 0.59 -5.04 -0.62
N SER A 88 0.30 -3.84 -1.09
CA SER A 88 -0.97 -3.37 -1.61
C SER A 88 -1.15 -3.62 -3.12
N GLY A 89 -0.39 -4.56 -3.69
CA GLY A 89 -0.45 -4.92 -5.11
C GLY A 89 -1.83 -5.43 -5.54
N GLU A 90 -2.08 -5.39 -6.85
CA GLU A 90 -3.38 -5.77 -7.41
C GLU A 90 -3.65 -7.27 -7.26
N SER A 91 -4.93 -7.65 -7.11
CA SER A 91 -5.36 -9.04 -6.90
C SER A 91 -4.80 -10.03 -7.93
N HIS A 92 -4.65 -9.62 -9.20
CA HIS A 92 -4.07 -10.45 -10.25
C HIS A 92 -2.56 -10.66 -10.09
N GLN A 93 -1.84 -9.69 -9.53
CA GLN A 93 -0.39 -9.77 -9.32
C GLN A 93 -0.07 -10.68 -8.15
N ILE A 94 -0.85 -10.58 -7.07
CA ILE A 94 -0.72 -11.47 -5.91
C ILE A 94 -1.09 -12.91 -6.30
N GLN A 95 -2.14 -13.07 -7.12
CA GLN A 95 -2.51 -14.38 -7.65
C GLN A 95 -1.38 -14.99 -8.51
N ALA A 96 -0.70 -14.19 -9.34
CA ALA A 96 0.43 -14.68 -10.14
C ALA A 96 1.58 -15.24 -9.26
N VAL A 97 1.82 -14.66 -8.09
CA VAL A 97 2.78 -15.21 -7.11
C VAL A 97 2.29 -16.55 -6.56
N LEU A 98 1.00 -16.65 -6.22
CA LEU A 98 0.40 -17.86 -5.67
C LEU A 98 0.40 -19.03 -6.67
N GLU A 99 0.17 -18.74 -7.94
CA GLU A 99 0.05 -19.73 -9.01
C GLU A 99 1.39 -20.18 -9.59
N CYS A 100 2.48 -19.47 -9.28
CA CYS A 100 3.81 -19.77 -9.80
C CYS A 100 4.37 -21.06 -9.17
N PRO A 101 4.61 -22.13 -9.97
CA PRO A 101 5.12 -23.40 -9.47
C PRO A 101 6.64 -23.39 -9.26
N ASP A 102 7.36 -22.52 -9.98
CA ASP A 102 8.82 -22.40 -9.89
C ASP A 102 9.21 -21.44 -8.78
N ILE A 103 10.00 -21.92 -7.81
CA ILE A 103 10.34 -21.14 -6.61
C ILE A 103 11.20 -19.90 -6.91
N PRO A 104 12.28 -19.99 -7.71
CA PRO A 104 13.03 -18.81 -8.13
C PRO A 104 12.17 -17.74 -8.80
N GLU A 105 11.33 -18.13 -9.77
CA GLU A 105 10.43 -17.20 -10.45
C GLU A 105 9.41 -16.58 -9.48
N ARG A 106 8.84 -17.40 -8.59
CA ARG A 106 7.88 -16.96 -7.57
C ARG A 106 8.49 -15.91 -6.63
N LEU A 107 9.72 -16.09 -6.19
CA LEU A 107 10.44 -15.12 -5.36
C LEU A 107 10.69 -13.80 -6.09
N ILE A 108 10.97 -13.85 -7.39
CA ILE A 108 11.15 -12.65 -8.21
C ILE A 108 9.82 -11.90 -8.32
N LEU A 109 8.73 -12.61 -8.66
CA LEU A 109 7.38 -12.04 -8.74
C LEU A 109 6.98 -11.38 -7.40
N ALA A 110 7.20 -12.06 -6.28
CA ALA A 110 6.92 -11.53 -4.95
C ALA A 110 7.75 -10.28 -4.62
N LEU A 111 9.02 -10.25 -5.04
CA LEU A 111 9.92 -9.11 -4.82
C LEU A 111 9.59 -7.90 -5.70
N GLU A 112 9.00 -8.11 -6.88
CA GLU A 112 8.62 -7.02 -7.77
C GLU A 112 7.50 -6.14 -7.20
N LEU A 113 6.58 -6.72 -6.42
CA LEU A 113 5.45 -5.98 -5.84
C LEU A 113 5.92 -4.85 -4.90
N PRO A 114 6.69 -5.11 -3.83
CA PRO A 114 7.18 -4.06 -2.94
C PRO A 114 8.19 -3.13 -3.64
N LYS A 115 8.92 -3.60 -4.65
CA LYS A 115 9.81 -2.73 -5.45
C LYS A 115 9.03 -1.64 -6.21
N LYS A 116 7.89 -2.00 -6.80
CA LYS A 116 7.02 -1.04 -7.52
C LYS A 116 6.46 0.00 -6.54
N GLU A 117 5.99 -0.44 -5.37
CA GLU A 117 5.51 0.47 -4.33
C GLU A 117 6.61 1.41 -3.84
N LEU A 118 7.81 0.89 -3.58
CA LEU A 118 8.95 1.71 -3.17
C LEU A 118 9.31 2.77 -4.22
N ALA A 119 9.22 2.41 -5.51
CA ALA A 119 9.46 3.35 -6.61
C ALA A 119 8.41 4.48 -6.60
N ILE A 120 7.13 4.15 -6.41
CA ILE A 120 6.03 5.12 -6.30
C ILE A 120 6.27 6.05 -5.10
N VAL A 121 6.53 5.50 -3.92
CA VAL A 121 6.80 6.27 -2.69
C VAL A 121 8.00 7.19 -2.86
N THR A 122 9.06 6.71 -3.52
CA THR A 122 10.26 7.51 -3.79
C THR A 122 9.96 8.67 -4.74
N LEU A 123 9.18 8.44 -5.81
CA LEU A 123 8.78 9.48 -6.74
C LEU A 123 7.88 10.52 -6.07
N GLN A 124 6.88 10.08 -5.29
CA GLN A 124 6.03 10.99 -4.51
C GLN A 124 6.85 11.85 -3.54
N LYS A 125 7.86 11.26 -2.88
CA LYS A 125 8.77 12.00 -2.00
C LYS A 125 9.62 13.03 -2.74
N LYS A 126 10.11 12.71 -3.94
CA LYS A 126 10.85 13.66 -4.79
C LYS A 126 9.95 14.81 -5.24
N LEU A 127 8.75 14.51 -5.73
CA LEU A 127 7.76 15.50 -6.13
C LEU A 127 7.37 16.41 -4.96
N GLY A 128 7.18 15.85 -3.76
CA GLY A 128 6.90 16.62 -2.54
C GLY A 128 7.98 17.66 -2.26
N LYS A 129 9.26 17.27 -2.32
CA LYS A 129 10.39 18.21 -2.15
C LYS A 129 10.42 19.29 -3.22
N GLU A 130 10.21 18.95 -4.49
CA GLU A 130 10.20 19.93 -5.58
C GLU A 130 9.04 20.93 -5.45
N VAL A 131 7.86 20.46 -5.03
CA VAL A 131 6.69 21.31 -4.77
C VAL A 131 6.96 22.24 -3.59
N GLU A 132 7.53 21.74 -2.49
CA GLU A 132 7.93 22.55 -1.33
C GLU A 132 8.93 23.64 -1.72
N GLU A 133 9.96 23.31 -2.50
CA GLU A 133 10.95 24.29 -2.96
C GLU A 133 10.35 25.36 -3.88
N LYS A 134 9.47 24.98 -4.81
CA LYS A 134 8.75 25.92 -5.68
C LYS A 134 7.83 26.82 -4.86
N PHE A 135 7.08 26.25 -3.91
CA PHE A 135 6.20 26.99 -3.03
C PHE A 135 6.99 27.98 -2.18
N ALA A 136 8.11 27.56 -1.59
CA ALA A 136 9.00 28.43 -0.83
C ALA A 136 9.56 29.59 -1.67
N LYS A 137 10.00 29.33 -2.91
CA LYS A 137 10.45 30.39 -3.84
C LYS A 137 9.35 31.37 -4.19
N MET A 138 8.15 30.86 -4.49
CA MET A 138 6.98 31.68 -4.80
C MET A 138 6.56 32.54 -3.61
N GLN A 139 6.52 31.97 -2.41
CA GLN A 139 6.21 32.67 -1.16
C GLN A 139 7.22 33.78 -0.87
N ARG A 140 8.52 33.53 -1.06
CA ARG A 140 9.57 34.56 -0.93
C ARG A 140 9.35 35.69 -1.94
N LYS A 141 9.14 35.36 -3.22
CA LYS A 141 8.92 36.35 -4.27
C LYS A 141 7.68 37.20 -4.01
N TYR A 142 6.58 36.59 -3.57
CA TYR A 142 5.38 37.29 -3.16
C TYR A 142 5.71 38.28 -2.04
N ASN A 143 6.33 37.82 -0.94
CA ASN A 143 6.70 38.68 0.19
C ASN A 143 7.59 39.86 -0.21
N PHE A 144 8.54 39.68 -1.15
CA PHE A 144 9.35 40.79 -1.68
C PHE A 144 8.51 41.81 -2.45
N ILE A 145 7.59 41.36 -3.30
CA ILE A 145 6.70 42.24 -4.07
C ILE A 145 5.80 43.02 -3.13
N THR A 146 5.17 42.37 -2.15
CA THR A 146 4.24 43.01 -1.22
C THR A 146 4.94 44.11 -0.41
N ARG A 147 6.10 43.81 0.18
CA ARG A 147 6.91 44.82 0.92
C ARG A 147 7.38 45.97 0.03
N GLY A 148 7.73 45.69 -1.23
CA GLY A 148 8.09 46.71 -2.20
C GLY A 148 6.93 47.66 -2.50
N THR A 149 5.72 47.12 -2.65
CA THR A 149 4.51 47.93 -2.88
C THR A 149 4.10 48.76 -1.66
N GLU A 150 4.29 48.24 -0.44
CA GLU A 150 4.01 48.96 0.81
C GLU A 150 4.97 50.14 1.01
N ASN A 151 6.27 49.91 0.87
CA ASN A 151 7.30 50.96 0.97
C ASN A 151 7.10 52.06 -0.08
N ASN A 152 6.67 51.69 -1.29
CA ASN A 152 6.43 52.67 -2.36
C ASN A 152 5.15 53.49 -2.10
N LYS A 153 4.08 52.87 -1.55
CA LYS A 153 2.88 53.57 -1.10
C LYS A 153 3.17 54.57 0.02
N GLU A 154 4.01 54.20 0.99
CA GLU A 154 4.45 55.12 2.06
C GLU A 154 5.28 56.29 1.53
N ARG A 155 6.21 56.03 0.60
CA ARG A 155 6.94 57.10 -0.09
C ARG A 155 6.01 58.06 -0.83
N THR A 156 5.03 57.55 -1.58
CA THR A 156 4.07 58.43 -2.29
C THR A 156 3.18 59.24 -1.35
N ARG A 157 2.78 58.69 -0.18
CA ARG A 157 2.03 59.45 0.84
C ARG A 157 2.87 60.54 1.50
N ASN A 158 4.14 60.27 1.78
CA ASN A 158 5.02 61.25 2.41
C ASN A 158 5.36 62.41 1.46
N ILE A 159 5.38 62.16 0.15
CA ILE A 159 5.55 63.20 -0.88
C ILE A 159 4.25 64.01 -1.05
N SER A 160 3.06 63.38 -0.98
CA SER A 160 1.78 64.08 -1.09
C SER A 160 1.42 64.92 0.13
N ASN A 161 1.93 64.58 1.32
CA ASN A 161 1.68 65.29 2.57
C ASN A 161 2.77 66.34 2.90
N GLY A 162 3.80 66.47 2.07
CA GLY A 162 4.93 67.38 2.24
C GLY A 162 4.90 68.62 1.34
N VAL A 163 3.78 68.86 0.64
CA VAL A 163 3.47 70.06 -0.14
C VAL A 163 2.18 70.65 0.42
#